data_AF-A0A925RMI3-F1
#
_entry.id   AF-A0A925RMI3-F1
#
_cell.length_a   1.000
_cell.length_b   1.000
_cell.length_c   1.000
_cell.angle_alpha   90.00
_cell.angle_beta   90.00
_cell.angle_gamma   90.00
#
_symmetry.space_group_name_H-M   'P 1'
#
loop_
_entity.id
_entity.type
_entity.pdbx_description
1 polymer ?
#
loop_
_entity_poly.entity_id
_entity_poly.type
_entity_poly.pdbx_seq_one_letter_code
_entity_poly.pdbx_strand_id
1 'polypeptide(L)'
;LPPAMPGGPALTYAPNFDAGLAAYDATGHLELIQWTSYMIGAEFYPGGVGGRLGLFANYGHMQSSNTHKFAGANTRESEDFLGVGLFFDPTTQTRIGIDYGLYSDHYVDGSDATNHSGLMSAWLFF
;
A
#
# COMPACT_ATOMS: atom_id res chain seq x y z
N LEU A 1 12.16 -22.37 -18.09
CA LEU A 1 13.61 -22.62 -17.92
C LEU A 1 13.99 -23.84 -18.76
N PRO A 2 15.19 -23.88 -19.36
CA PRO A 2 15.69 -25.12 -19.95
C PRO A 2 15.73 -26.22 -18.88
N PRO A 3 15.62 -27.51 -19.26
CA PRO A 3 15.62 -28.61 -18.29
C PRO A 3 16.93 -28.64 -17.51
N ALA A 4 16.85 -28.96 -16.21
CA ALA A 4 18.05 -29.19 -15.40
C ALA A 4 18.87 -30.33 -16.01
N MET A 5 20.19 -30.16 -16.10
CA MET A 5 21.06 -31.27 -16.52
C MET A 5 20.93 -32.43 -15.52
N PRO A 6 20.91 -33.70 -15.97
CA PRO A 6 20.88 -34.84 -15.06
C PRO A 6 22.02 -34.76 -14.03
N GLY A 7 21.68 -34.79 -12.74
CA GLY A 7 22.65 -34.70 -11.64
C GLY A 7 23.08 -33.28 -11.25
N GLY A 8 22.55 -32.24 -11.91
CA GLY A 8 22.74 -30.86 -11.50
C GLY A 8 21.83 -30.46 -10.32
N PRO A 9 22.18 -29.39 -9.57
CA PRO A 9 21.27 -28.83 -8.58
C PRO A 9 19.95 -28.43 -9.23
N ALA A 10 18.85 -28.55 -8.49
CA ALA A 10 17.54 -28.10 -8.96
C ALA A 10 17.65 -26.63 -9.41
N LEU A 11 17.18 -26.33 -10.63
CA LEU A 11 17.16 -24.96 -11.13
C LEU A 11 16.21 -24.14 -10.26
N THR A 12 16.76 -23.23 -9.47
CA THR A 12 15.96 -22.24 -8.74
C THR A 12 15.37 -21.28 -9.77
N TYR A 13 14.05 -21.34 -9.98
CA TYR A 13 13.37 -20.33 -10.77
C TYR A 13 13.40 -19.01 -10.02
N ALA A 14 14.03 -18.01 -10.63
CA ALA A 14 13.95 -16.63 -10.18
C ALA A 14 12.68 -16.02 -10.78
N PRO A 15 11.67 -15.67 -9.95
CA PRO A 15 10.48 -14.97 -10.42
C PRO A 15 10.85 -13.70 -11.18
N ASN A 16 10.24 -13.50 -12.35
CA ASN A 16 10.32 -12.24 -13.10
C ASN A 16 9.03 -11.42 -12.98
N PHE A 17 8.23 -11.70 -11.95
CA PHE A 17 7.00 -11.00 -11.60
C PHE A 17 7.14 -10.37 -10.21
N ASP A 18 6.30 -9.39 -9.93
CA ASP A 18 6.24 -8.72 -8.63
C ASP A 18 5.81 -9.71 -7.53
N ALA A 19 6.57 -9.78 -6.44
CA ALA A 19 6.30 -10.66 -5.31
C ALA A 19 4.99 -10.31 -4.56
N GLY A 20 4.41 -9.13 -4.78
CA GLY A 20 3.10 -8.74 -4.27
C GLY A 20 1.91 -9.19 -5.15
N LEU A 21 2.17 -9.71 -6.36
CA LEU A 21 1.15 -10.12 -7.32
C LEU A 21 0.92 -11.64 -7.33
N ALA A 22 2.01 -12.40 -7.28
CA ALA A 22 1.99 -13.86 -7.31
C ALA A 22 3.11 -14.43 -6.44
N ALA A 23 2.91 -15.64 -5.94
CA ALA A 23 3.90 -16.34 -5.14
C ALA A 23 3.82 -17.85 -5.38
N TYR A 24 4.91 -18.55 -5.12
CA TYR A 24 4.92 -20.00 -5.12
C TYR A 24 4.49 -20.54 -3.76
N ASP A 25 3.56 -21.49 -3.76
CA ASP A 25 3.19 -22.23 -2.57
C ASP A 25 4.30 -23.22 -2.17
N ALA A 26 4.13 -23.86 -1.00
CA ALA A 26 5.08 -24.88 -0.51
C ALA A 26 5.22 -26.11 -1.44
N THR A 27 4.30 -26.29 -2.40
CA THR A 27 4.33 -27.38 -3.39
C THR A 27 4.97 -26.97 -4.72
N GLY A 28 5.35 -25.69 -4.86
CA GLY A 28 5.95 -25.14 -6.08
C GLY A 28 4.94 -24.72 -7.13
N HIS A 29 3.66 -24.59 -6.80
CA HIS A 29 2.65 -24.02 -7.69
C HIS A 29 2.61 -22.50 -7.56
N LEU A 30 2.53 -21.83 -8.71
CA LEU A 30 2.31 -20.39 -8.77
C LEU A 30 0.84 -20.09 -8.47
N GLU A 31 0.57 -19.29 -7.44
CA GLU A 31 -0.76 -18.74 -7.17
C GLU A 31 -0.71 -17.20 -7.18
N LEU A 32 -1.86 -16.59 -7.52
CA LEU A 32 -2.05 -15.15 -7.36
C LEU A 32 -2.37 -14.82 -5.91
N ILE A 33 -1.84 -13.70 -5.43
CA ILE A 33 -2.19 -13.19 -4.10
C ILE A 33 -3.60 -12.58 -4.16
N GLN A 34 -4.46 -13.03 -3.25
CA GLN A 34 -5.85 -12.58 -3.17
C GLN A 34 -5.96 -11.46 -2.15
N TRP A 35 -6.05 -10.21 -2.63
CA TRP A 35 -6.22 -9.03 -1.80
C TRP A 35 -7.68 -8.59 -1.76
N THR A 36 -8.19 -8.27 -0.58
CA THR A 36 -9.41 -7.50 -0.37
C THR A 36 -9.05 -6.20 0.31
N SER A 37 -9.49 -5.07 -0.25
CA SER A 37 -9.19 -3.75 0.29
C SER A 37 -10.43 -2.87 0.37
N TYR A 38 -10.47 -1.99 1.36
CA TYR A 38 -11.41 -0.88 1.43
C TYR A 38 -10.71 0.39 1.90
N MET A 39 -11.34 1.54 1.61
CA MET A 39 -10.92 2.84 2.12
C MET A 39 -12.16 3.64 2.49
N ILE A 40 -12.08 4.34 3.61
CA ILE A 40 -13.05 5.33 4.05
C ILE A 40 -12.36 6.66 4.25
N GLY A 41 -13.03 7.73 3.85
CA GLY A 41 -12.50 9.09 3.90
C GLY A 41 -13.51 10.05 4.48
N ALA A 42 -13.00 11.06 5.17
CA ALA A 42 -13.77 12.19 5.66
C ALA A 42 -13.07 13.49 5.25
N GLU A 43 -13.87 14.48 4.86
CA GLU A 43 -13.41 15.81 4.53
C GLU A 43 -14.23 16.84 5.30
N PHE A 44 -13.55 17.84 5.85
CA PHE A 44 -14.15 18.87 6.68
C PHE A 44 -13.66 20.26 6.26
N TYR A 45 -14.61 21.18 6.15
CA TYR A 45 -14.38 22.58 5.80
C TYR A 45 -14.72 23.47 6.99
N PRO A 46 -13.72 24.00 7.72
CA PRO A 46 -13.96 24.87 8.85
C PRO A 46 -14.78 26.11 8.48
N GLY A 47 -15.64 26.55 9.40
CA GLY A 47 -16.32 27.83 9.28
C GLY A 47 -15.35 29.01 9.44
N GLY A 48 -15.74 30.19 8.95
CA GLY A 48 -14.99 31.43 9.15
C GLY A 48 -13.78 31.66 8.23
N VAL A 49 -13.44 30.70 7.36
CA VAL A 49 -12.31 30.78 6.40
C VAL A 49 -12.75 30.82 4.93
N GLY A 50 -14.03 31.09 4.68
CA GLY A 50 -14.57 31.29 3.33
C GLY A 50 -14.43 30.08 2.39
N GLY A 51 -14.37 28.86 2.94
CA GLY A 51 -14.20 27.63 2.17
C GLY A 51 -12.79 27.41 1.62
N ARG A 52 -11.81 28.21 2.01
CA ARG A 52 -10.44 28.16 1.50
C ARG A 52 -9.54 27.14 2.19
N LEU A 53 -10.01 26.52 3.27
CA LEU A 53 -9.28 25.49 4.00
C LEU A 53 -10.12 24.22 4.00
N GLY A 54 -9.52 23.13 3.53
CA GLY A 54 -10.07 21.79 3.68
C GLY A 54 -9.14 20.95 4.54
N LEU A 55 -9.72 20.17 5.44
CA LEU A 55 -9.05 19.13 6.21
C LEU A 55 -9.57 17.79 5.71
N PHE A 56 -8.69 16.79 5.62
CA PHE A 56 -9.12 15.46 5.25
C PHE A 56 -8.40 14.38 6.05
N ALA A 57 -9.08 13.25 6.19
CA ALA A 57 -8.54 12.04 6.80
C ALA A 57 -9.04 10.83 6.00
N ASN A 58 -8.16 9.86 5.78
CA ASN A 58 -8.46 8.61 5.11
C ASN A 58 -7.94 7.46 5.95
N TYR A 59 -8.75 6.42 6.12
CA TYR A 59 -8.32 5.14 6.64
C TYR A 59 -8.53 4.08 5.57
N GLY A 60 -7.50 3.29 5.30
CA GLY A 60 -7.53 2.16 4.39
C GLY A 60 -7.13 0.89 5.10
N HIS A 61 -7.73 -0.22 4.70
CA HIS A 61 -7.32 -1.54 5.14
C HIS A 61 -7.27 -2.48 3.94
N MET A 62 -6.22 -3.27 3.87
CA MET A 62 -6.05 -4.33 2.88
C MET A 62 -5.65 -5.61 3.60
N GLN A 63 -6.23 -6.74 3.21
CA GLN A 63 -5.91 -8.04 3.78
C GLN A 63 -5.89 -9.12 2.69
N SER A 64 -5.09 -10.16 2.89
CA SER A 64 -5.06 -11.31 2.00
C SER A 64 -5.69 -12.55 2.62
N SER A 65 -6.42 -13.32 1.80
CA SER A 65 -6.99 -14.60 2.20
C SER A 65 -6.05 -15.79 2.00
N ASN A 66 -4.91 -15.64 1.31
CA ASN A 66 -4.04 -16.77 0.96
C ASN A 66 -2.54 -16.55 1.16
N THR A 67 -2.09 -15.40 1.69
CA THR A 67 -0.65 -15.14 1.89
C THR A 67 0.03 -16.09 2.88
N HIS A 68 -0.72 -16.62 3.85
CA HIS A 68 -0.24 -17.64 4.80
C HIS A 68 0.22 -18.96 4.14
N LYS A 69 -0.14 -19.20 2.87
CA LYS A 69 0.24 -20.40 2.12
C LYS A 69 1.61 -20.29 1.46
N PHE A 70 2.16 -19.08 1.35
CA PHE A 70 3.38 -18.81 0.62
C PHE A 70 4.60 -18.90 1.53
N ALA A 71 5.69 -19.46 1.00
CA ALA A 71 6.92 -19.62 1.74
C ALA A 71 7.65 -18.27 1.86
N GLY A 72 7.66 -17.69 3.05
CA GLY A 72 8.44 -16.49 3.36
C GLY A 72 7.95 -15.82 4.63
N ALA A 73 8.82 -15.71 5.64
CA ALA A 73 8.50 -15.07 6.92
C ALA A 73 7.96 -13.63 6.74
N ASN A 74 8.43 -12.93 5.71
CA ASN A 74 8.09 -11.51 5.48
C ASN A 74 6.98 -11.32 4.43
N THR A 75 6.05 -12.27 4.29
CA THR A 75 4.89 -12.10 3.38
C THR A 75 3.81 -11.29 4.09
N ARG A 76 3.37 -10.18 3.49
CA ARG A 76 2.36 -9.32 4.11
C ARG A 76 1.02 -10.03 4.20
N GLU A 77 0.41 -10.03 5.37
CA GLU A 77 -0.93 -10.54 5.62
C GLU A 77 -1.98 -9.44 5.47
N SER A 78 -1.70 -8.27 6.05
CA SER A 78 -2.55 -7.08 5.94
C SER A 78 -1.74 -5.79 6.02
N GLU A 79 -2.39 -4.69 5.61
CA GLU A 79 -1.88 -3.33 5.73
C GLU A 79 -3.00 -2.41 6.20
N ASP A 80 -2.69 -1.60 7.21
CA ASP A 80 -3.50 -0.44 7.60
C ASP A 80 -2.83 0.84 7.13
N PHE A 81 -3.61 1.70 6.49
CA PHE A 81 -3.20 3.03 6.05
C PHE A 81 -3.98 4.10 6.80
N LEU A 82 -3.28 5.09 7.35
CA LEU A 82 -3.87 6.33 7.84
C LEU A 82 -3.23 7.51 7.10
N GLY A 83 -4.04 8.25 6.37
CA GLY A 83 -3.65 9.50 5.71
C GLY A 83 -4.39 10.67 6.32
N VAL A 84 -3.68 11.73 6.71
CA VAL A 84 -4.28 12.98 7.17
C VAL A 84 -3.61 14.16 6.49
N GLY A 85 -4.38 15.18 6.17
CA GLY A 85 -3.83 16.33 5.48
C GLY A 85 -4.74 17.55 5.55
N LEU A 86 -4.19 18.64 5.02
CA LEU A 86 -4.94 19.87 4.80
C LEU A 86 -4.53 20.47 3.46
N PHE A 87 -5.45 21.26 2.90
CA PHE A 87 -5.13 22.17 1.83
C PHE A 87 -5.66 23.57 2.11
N PHE A 88 -4.95 24.56 1.61
CA PHE A 88 -5.35 25.96 1.63
C PHE A 88 -5.38 26.51 0.20
N ASP A 89 -6.38 27.33 -0.09
CA ASP A 89 -6.60 28.02 -1.36
C ASP A 89 -6.32 29.53 -1.18
N PRO A 90 -5.08 30.02 -1.41
CA PRO A 90 -4.76 31.44 -1.30
C PRO A 90 -5.62 32.30 -2.22
N THR A 91 -5.87 31.81 -3.43
CA THR A 91 -6.73 32.41 -4.45
C THR A 91 -7.72 31.38 -4.98
N THR A 92 -8.65 31.79 -5.83
CA THR A 92 -9.56 30.84 -6.51
C THR A 92 -8.87 30.00 -7.59
N GLN A 93 -7.58 30.25 -7.87
CA GLN A 93 -6.79 29.59 -8.90
C GLN A 93 -5.61 28.79 -8.33
N THR A 94 -5.38 28.83 -7.02
CA THR A 94 -4.20 28.20 -6.39
C THR A 94 -4.64 27.33 -5.23
N ARG A 95 -4.00 26.17 -5.09
CA ARG A 95 -4.13 25.29 -3.91
C ARG A 95 -2.76 24.84 -3.45
N ILE A 96 -2.54 24.82 -2.15
CA ILE A 96 -1.34 24.27 -1.52
C ILE A 96 -1.80 23.24 -0.49
N GLY A 97 -1.21 22.05 -0.50
CA GLY A 97 -1.56 20.96 0.39
C GLY A 97 -0.35 20.39 1.11
N ILE A 98 -0.59 19.84 2.30
CA ILE A 98 0.38 19.02 3.04
C ILE A 98 -0.34 17.83 3.66
N ASP A 99 0.28 16.67 3.49
CA ASP A 99 -0.29 15.38 3.85
C ASP A 99 0.74 14.53 4.58
N TYR A 100 0.28 13.77 5.57
CA TYR A 100 1.04 12.78 6.30
C TYR A 100 0.39 11.41 6.14
N GLY A 101 1.18 10.41 5.80
CA GLY A 101 0.78 9.02 5.69
C GLY A 101 1.48 8.15 6.73
N LEU A 102 0.72 7.25 7.34
CA LEU A 102 1.20 6.14 8.15
C LEU A 102 0.72 4.84 7.50
N TYR A 103 1.65 3.93 7.28
CA TYR A 103 1.39 2.57 6.81
C TYR A 103 1.84 1.60 7.91
N SER A 104 0.99 0.64 8.26
CA SER A 104 1.27 -0.42 9.22
C SER A 104 1.05 -1.76 8.54
N ASP A 105 2.14 -2.48 8.30
CA ASP A 105 2.15 -3.80 7.69
C ASP A 105 2.17 -4.87 8.76
N HIS A 106 1.28 -5.84 8.63
CA HIS A 106 1.27 -7.05 9.44
C HIS A 106 1.69 -8.22 8.57
N TYR A 107 2.70 -8.97 8.99
CA TYR A 107 3.25 -10.09 8.24
C TYR A 107 2.76 -11.43 8.80
N VAL A 108 2.76 -12.45 7.94
CA VAL A 108 2.32 -13.83 8.29
C VAL A 108 3.13 -14.42 9.45
N ASP A 109 4.38 -14.01 9.64
CA ASP A 109 5.22 -14.45 10.77
C ASP A 109 4.92 -13.73 12.10
N GLY A 110 3.93 -12.83 12.10
CA GLY A 110 3.53 -12.01 13.25
C GLY A 110 4.44 -10.80 13.49
N SER A 111 5.37 -10.51 12.59
CA SER A 111 6.13 -9.26 12.63
C SER A 111 5.28 -8.10 12.08
N ASP A 112 5.60 -6.89 12.56
CA ASP A 112 4.99 -5.65 12.10
C ASP A 112 6.05 -4.71 11.55
N ALA A 113 5.73 -3.98 10.49
CA ALA A 113 6.54 -2.86 10.01
C ALA A 113 5.70 -1.60 9.87
N THR A 114 6.32 -0.45 10.12
CA THR A 114 5.66 0.85 9.95
C THR A 114 6.47 1.72 8.99
N ASN A 115 5.76 2.45 8.15
CA ASN A 115 6.34 3.42 7.25
C ASN A 115 5.59 4.76 7.35
N HIS A 116 6.34 5.85 7.31
CA HIS A 116 5.80 7.20 7.40
C HIS A 116 6.14 7.97 6.12
N SER A 117 5.18 8.68 5.57
CA SER A 117 5.37 9.55 4.42
C SER A 117 4.85 10.96 4.71
N GLY A 118 5.50 11.94 4.09
CA GLY A 118 5.05 13.33 4.05
C GLY A 118 5.04 13.80 2.61
N LEU A 119 3.95 14.43 2.18
CA LEU A 119 3.81 14.98 0.85
C LEU A 119 3.37 16.44 0.94
N MET A 120 4.00 17.28 0.12
CA MET A 120 3.55 18.66 -0.09
C MET A 120 3.19 18.81 -1.56
N SER A 121 2.05 19.44 -1.83
CA SER A 121 1.54 19.64 -3.18
C SER A 121 1.16 21.10 -3.43
N ALA A 122 1.22 21.52 -4.69
CA ALA A 122 0.73 22.81 -5.13
C ALA A 122 0.08 22.66 -6.52
N TRP A 123 -1.05 23.33 -6.71
CA TRP A 123 -1.88 23.20 -7.90
C TRP A 123 -2.28 24.58 -8.44
N LEU A 124 -2.41 24.65 -9.77
CA LEU A 124 -2.98 25.78 -10.49
C LEU A 124 -4.27 25.31 -11.17
N PHE A 125 -5.35 26.07 -11.00
CA PHE A 125 -6.62 25.88 -11.68
C PHE A 125 -6.79 26.95 -12.78
N PHE A 126 -7.22 26.55 -13.97
CA PHE A 126 -7.38 27.41 -15.16
C PHE A 126 -8.82 27.46 -15.66
#